data_AF-A0A6A3D8W2-F1
#
_entry.id   AF-A0A6A3D8W2-F1
#
_cell.length_a   1.000
_cell.length_b   1.000
_cell.length_c   1.000
_cell.angle_alpha   90.00
_cell.angle_beta   90.00
_cell.angle_gamma   90.00
#
_symmetry.space_group_name_H-M   'P 1'
#
loop_
_entity.id
_entity.type
_entity.pdbx_description
1 polymer ?
#
loop_
_entity_poly.entity_id
_entity_poly.type
_entity_poly.pdbx_seq_one_letter_code
_entity_poly.pdbx_strand_id
1 'polypeptide(L)'
;MFADLRTKCNHIMQIAVRAGGFSALVVVGMAVIGIAILYAAFYVWLEVDSPGSMKVTDLPLLLVGYGFGASFVALFAQLGGGIFTKAADVGADLVGKVEQGIPEDDPRNPAVIADLVGDNVGDCAARGADLFESIAAEIISAMILGGTMAQRCKIEDPSGFILFPLVVHSFDLVVSSVGIFSIRGTRDSSVKVPLEDPMTILQRGYSVTIVLAVLTFAGSTRWLLYTEQAPSAWLNFSLCGLVGIITAYVFVWITKYYTDYKHEPVRTLALSSSTGHGTNIIAGVSLGLESTALPVLVISISIISAFWLGRTSGLVDETGSPTGGLFGTAVATMGMLSTAAYILTMDMFGPIADNAGGIVEMSQQPESVREITDVLDAVGNTTKATTKGFAIGSAALASFLLFSAYMDEVSSFAHESFKQVDIAIPEVFIGGLLGSMLIFLFSAWACAAVGRTAQEVVKEVRRQFIERPGIMDYQGETRVWSLCCYCGICIFEGDDKTGCFGYSITNCRWYSIPNFGTLYWTSSPRSESCGCSVDVCNSFWYFNGSLSEHSWWCLG
;
A
#
# COMPACT_ATOMS: atom_id res chain seq x y z
N MET A 1 -16.59 -32.40 -17.22
CA MET A 1 -15.70 -32.12 -16.07
C MET A 1 -14.82 -30.89 -16.34
N PHE A 2 -13.86 -30.92 -17.29
CA PHE A 2 -12.97 -29.76 -17.55
C PHE A 2 -13.68 -28.45 -17.98
N ALA A 3 -14.78 -28.51 -18.72
CA ALA A 3 -15.58 -27.31 -19.06
C ALA A 3 -16.29 -26.68 -17.85
N ASP A 4 -16.60 -27.49 -16.83
CA ASP A 4 -17.24 -27.04 -15.58
C ASP A 4 -16.21 -26.39 -14.65
N LEU A 5 -15.01 -26.98 -14.50
CA LEU A 5 -13.88 -26.35 -13.78
C LEU A 5 -13.45 -25.02 -14.41
N ARG A 6 -13.45 -24.91 -15.74
CA ARG A 6 -13.11 -23.67 -16.46
C ARG A 6 -14.07 -22.51 -16.14
N THR A 7 -15.37 -22.81 -16.13
CA THR A 7 -16.41 -21.83 -15.81
C THR A 7 -16.31 -21.40 -14.35
N LYS A 8 -15.94 -22.35 -13.47
CA LYS A 8 -15.71 -22.11 -12.04
C LYS A 8 -14.48 -21.24 -11.78
N CYS A 9 -13.31 -21.51 -12.39
CA CYS A 9 -12.09 -20.71 -12.22
C CYS A 9 -12.27 -19.24 -12.64
N ASN A 10 -12.83 -19.00 -13.83
CA ASN A 10 -13.13 -17.64 -14.29
C ASN A 10 -14.15 -16.91 -13.41
N HIS A 11 -15.08 -17.64 -12.80
CA HIS A 11 -16.07 -17.09 -11.89
C HIS A 11 -15.47 -16.74 -10.52
N ILE A 12 -14.65 -17.64 -9.95
CA ILE A 12 -13.93 -17.42 -8.69
C ILE A 12 -13.01 -16.20 -8.83
N MET A 13 -12.24 -16.14 -9.91
CA MET A 13 -11.37 -14.99 -10.19
C MET A 13 -12.18 -13.68 -10.29
N GLN A 14 -13.33 -13.66 -10.96
CA GLN A 14 -14.17 -12.46 -11.02
C GLN A 14 -14.67 -12.02 -9.63
N ILE A 15 -15.01 -12.96 -8.76
CA ILE A 15 -15.44 -12.64 -7.39
C ILE A 15 -14.28 -12.01 -6.63
N ALA A 16 -13.11 -12.64 -6.66
CA ALA A 16 -11.91 -12.14 -5.98
C ALA A 16 -11.47 -10.77 -6.50
N VAL A 17 -11.45 -10.56 -7.83
CA VAL A 17 -11.10 -9.28 -8.43
C VAL A 17 -12.12 -8.19 -8.13
N ARG A 18 -13.42 -8.49 -8.11
CA ARG A 18 -14.44 -7.50 -7.75
C ARG A 18 -14.41 -7.15 -6.27
N ALA A 19 -14.14 -8.12 -5.40
CA ALA A 19 -13.96 -7.88 -3.97
C ALA A 19 -12.72 -7.02 -3.70
N GLY A 20 -11.59 -7.37 -4.32
CA GLY A 20 -10.37 -6.56 -4.27
C GLY A 20 -10.59 -5.16 -4.86
N GLY A 21 -11.36 -5.06 -5.94
CA GLY A 21 -11.72 -3.81 -6.59
C GLY A 21 -12.58 -2.91 -5.72
N PHE A 22 -13.54 -3.46 -5.00
CA PHE A 22 -14.31 -2.71 -4.02
C PHE A 22 -13.40 -2.11 -2.94
N SER A 23 -12.52 -2.92 -2.35
CA SER A 23 -11.55 -2.46 -1.36
C SER A 23 -10.67 -1.33 -1.92
N ALA A 24 -10.09 -1.54 -3.11
CA ALA A 24 -9.22 -0.56 -3.75
C ALA A 24 -9.91 0.77 -4.04
N LEU A 25 -11.13 0.74 -4.59
CA LEU A 25 -11.90 1.95 -4.89
C LEU A 25 -12.29 2.71 -3.62
N VAL A 26 -12.60 2.00 -2.52
CA VAL A 26 -12.86 2.63 -1.22
C VAL A 26 -11.59 3.30 -0.69
N VAL A 27 -10.44 2.61 -0.73
CA VAL A 27 -9.15 3.15 -0.26
C VAL A 27 -8.78 4.43 -1.01
N VAL A 28 -8.73 4.37 -2.35
CA VAL A 28 -8.39 5.53 -3.18
C VAL A 28 -9.44 6.63 -3.05
N GLY A 29 -10.72 6.25 -3.00
CA GLY A 29 -11.83 7.19 -2.83
C GLY A 29 -11.75 7.95 -1.50
N MET A 30 -11.41 7.27 -0.41
CA MET A 30 -11.24 7.90 0.90
C MET A 30 -10.07 8.87 0.94
N ALA A 31 -8.97 8.60 0.22
CA ALA A 31 -7.85 9.53 0.11
C ALA A 31 -8.27 10.82 -0.60
N VAL A 32 -8.91 10.69 -1.77
CA VAL A 32 -9.38 11.84 -2.58
C VAL A 32 -10.45 12.63 -1.83
N ILE A 33 -11.45 11.96 -1.25
CA ILE A 33 -12.52 12.60 -0.48
C ILE A 33 -11.96 13.30 0.76
N GLY A 34 -11.03 12.68 1.47
CA GLY A 34 -10.40 13.28 2.66
C GLY A 34 -9.70 14.59 2.33
N ILE A 35 -8.87 14.60 1.28
CA ILE A 35 -8.17 15.82 0.84
C ILE A 35 -9.16 16.86 0.32
N ALA A 36 -10.16 16.46 -0.49
CA ALA A 36 -11.15 17.38 -1.04
C ALA A 36 -12.00 18.05 0.06
N ILE A 37 -12.44 17.28 1.07
CA ILE A 37 -13.20 17.81 2.21
C ILE A 37 -12.33 18.77 3.03
N LEU A 38 -11.09 18.39 3.35
CA LEU A 38 -10.19 19.25 4.12
C LEU A 38 -9.86 20.54 3.35
N TYR A 39 -9.57 20.44 2.06
CA TYR A 39 -9.35 21.60 1.19
C TYR A 39 -10.56 22.53 1.20
N ALA A 40 -11.76 22.01 0.97
CA ALA A 40 -12.99 22.81 0.95
C ALA A 40 -13.32 23.42 2.33
N ALA A 41 -13.12 22.67 3.41
CA ALA A 41 -13.37 23.12 4.77
C ALA A 41 -12.44 24.27 5.15
N PHE A 42 -11.14 24.15 4.89
CA PHE A 42 -10.17 25.21 5.17
C PHE A 42 -10.34 26.41 4.23
N TYR A 43 -10.69 26.18 2.96
CA TYR A 43 -11.02 27.27 2.03
C TYR A 43 -12.12 28.18 2.58
N VAL A 44 -13.21 27.57 3.09
CA VAL A 44 -14.34 28.32 3.66
C VAL A 44 -14.00 28.89 5.04
N TRP A 45 -13.38 28.10 5.92
CA TRP A 45 -13.14 28.49 7.31
C TRP A 45 -12.11 29.62 7.45
N LEU A 46 -11.09 29.64 6.60
CA LEU A 46 -10.06 30.70 6.58
C LEU A 46 -10.41 31.86 5.65
N GLU A 47 -11.61 31.85 5.05
CA GLU A 47 -12.07 32.84 4.08
C GLU A 47 -11.01 33.09 2.98
N VAL A 48 -10.43 32.02 2.43
CA VAL A 48 -9.32 32.07 1.46
C VAL A 48 -9.68 32.98 0.27
N ASP A 49 -8.69 33.76 -0.19
CA ASP A 49 -8.82 34.82 -1.21
C ASP A 49 -9.69 36.04 -0.82
N SER A 50 -10.09 36.16 0.45
CA SER A 50 -10.68 37.39 0.99
C SER A 50 -9.61 38.44 1.32
N PRO A 51 -9.95 39.75 1.31
CA PRO A 51 -8.97 40.80 1.60
C PRO A 51 -8.34 40.66 3.00
N GLY A 52 -7.04 40.35 3.05
CA GLY A 52 -6.29 40.18 4.30
C GLY A 52 -6.22 38.74 4.84
N SER A 53 -6.79 37.76 4.14
CA SER A 53 -6.66 36.33 4.45
C SER A 53 -5.55 35.65 3.64
N MET A 54 -5.40 34.34 3.82
CA MET A 54 -4.43 33.50 3.11
C MET A 54 -4.79 33.37 1.62
N LYS A 55 -3.77 33.28 0.76
CA LYS A 55 -3.94 33.03 -0.68
C LYS A 55 -4.24 31.56 -0.95
N VAL A 56 -5.01 31.27 -1.99
CA VAL A 56 -5.27 29.89 -2.42
C VAL A 56 -4.01 29.07 -2.72
N THR A 57 -2.90 29.70 -3.09
CA THR A 57 -1.62 29.04 -3.36
C THR A 57 -0.96 28.44 -2.12
N ASP A 58 -1.27 28.97 -0.94
CA ASP A 58 -0.63 28.59 0.31
C ASP A 58 -1.47 27.53 1.06
N LEU A 59 -2.75 27.38 0.69
CA LEU A 59 -3.67 26.41 1.28
C LEU A 59 -3.19 24.96 1.22
N PRO A 60 -2.58 24.45 0.11
CA PRO A 60 -2.06 23.07 0.06
C PRO A 60 -1.01 22.75 1.12
N LEU A 61 -0.24 23.74 1.59
CA LEU A 61 0.77 23.54 2.64
C LEU A 61 0.13 23.13 3.97
N LEU A 62 -1.09 23.61 4.26
CA LEU A 62 -1.84 23.21 5.44
C LEU A 62 -2.31 21.75 5.38
N LEU A 63 -2.38 21.17 4.18
CA LEU A 63 -2.80 19.78 3.97
C LEU A 63 -1.66 18.78 4.15
N VAL A 64 -0.40 19.23 4.25
CA VAL A 64 0.77 18.35 4.48
C VAL A 64 0.60 17.49 5.74
N GLY A 65 -0.10 18.00 6.77
CA GLY A 65 -0.43 17.23 7.96
C GLY A 65 -1.28 15.99 7.69
N TYR A 66 -2.14 16.01 6.67
CA TYR A 66 -2.92 14.84 6.24
C TYR A 66 -2.01 13.75 5.66
N GLY A 67 -1.10 14.13 4.76
CA GLY A 67 -0.10 13.22 4.21
C GLY A 67 0.79 12.63 5.30
N PHE A 68 1.32 13.47 6.19
CA PHE A 68 2.12 13.02 7.33
C PHE A 68 1.38 12.03 8.24
N GLY A 69 0.13 12.32 8.59
CA GLY A 69 -0.71 11.43 9.40
C GLY A 69 -0.95 10.09 8.71
N ALA A 70 -1.19 10.10 7.40
CA ALA A 70 -1.33 8.91 6.58
C ALA A 70 -0.05 8.05 6.62
N SER A 71 1.14 8.64 6.43
CA SER A 71 2.44 7.93 6.46
C SER A 71 2.75 7.35 7.81
N PHE A 72 2.45 8.10 8.87
CA PHE A 72 2.67 7.64 10.23
C PHE A 72 1.83 6.40 10.53
N VAL A 73 0.53 6.41 10.22
CA VAL A 73 -0.36 5.26 10.43
C VAL A 73 0.02 4.09 9.50
N ALA A 74 0.31 4.36 8.23
CA ALA A 74 0.69 3.34 7.26
C ALA A 74 1.98 2.61 7.68
N LEU A 75 2.97 3.31 8.23
CA LEU A 75 4.20 2.71 8.75
C LEU A 75 3.91 1.65 9.82
N PHE A 76 3.08 1.97 10.81
CA PHE A 76 2.72 1.02 11.86
C PHE A 76 1.84 -0.13 11.35
N ALA A 77 0.88 0.17 10.45
CA ALA A 77 0.04 -0.86 9.85
C ALA A 77 0.89 -1.87 9.05
N GLN A 78 1.83 -1.39 8.24
CA GLN A 78 2.71 -2.24 7.43
C GLN A 78 3.69 -3.04 8.28
N LEU A 79 4.31 -2.40 9.28
CA LEU A 79 5.27 -3.09 10.13
C LEU A 79 4.56 -4.11 11.04
N GLY A 80 3.49 -3.70 11.72
CA GLY A 80 2.72 -4.56 12.62
C GLY A 80 2.03 -5.71 11.87
N GLY A 81 1.31 -5.39 10.80
CA GLY A 81 0.65 -6.39 9.96
C GLY A 81 1.66 -7.32 9.29
N GLY A 82 2.78 -6.80 8.80
CA GLY A 82 3.87 -7.56 8.19
C GLY A 82 4.56 -8.53 9.16
N ILE A 83 4.80 -8.10 10.40
CA ILE A 83 5.34 -8.98 11.45
C ILE A 83 4.35 -10.11 11.76
N PHE A 84 3.06 -9.78 11.89
CA PHE A 84 2.02 -10.75 12.21
C PHE A 84 1.91 -11.83 11.12
N THR A 85 1.68 -11.43 9.86
CA THR A 85 1.54 -12.38 8.74
C THR A 85 2.80 -13.21 8.55
N LYS A 86 3.99 -12.59 8.47
CA LYS A 86 5.20 -13.35 8.12
C LYS A 86 5.71 -14.24 9.24
N ALA A 87 5.40 -13.93 10.50
CA ALA A 87 5.69 -14.85 11.59
C ALA A 87 4.76 -16.07 11.59
N ALA A 88 3.47 -15.87 11.29
CA ALA A 88 2.49 -16.94 11.22
C ALA A 88 2.77 -17.88 10.02
N ASP A 89 2.94 -17.31 8.83
CA ASP A 89 3.33 -17.96 7.56
C ASP A 89 4.57 -18.86 7.76
N VAL A 90 5.70 -18.27 8.18
CA VAL A 90 6.95 -19.03 8.42
C VAL A 90 6.77 -20.13 9.46
N GLY A 91 6.01 -19.88 10.53
CA GLY A 91 5.78 -20.85 11.58
C GLY A 91 4.89 -22.02 11.16
N ALA A 92 3.83 -21.73 10.39
CA ALA A 92 2.93 -22.71 9.83
C ALA A 92 3.65 -23.60 8.81
N ASP A 93 4.34 -22.99 7.86
CA ASP A 93 4.98 -23.70 6.75
C ASP A 93 6.18 -24.53 7.19
N LEU A 94 7.01 -24.02 8.09
CA LEU A 94 8.20 -24.73 8.54
C LEU A 94 7.81 -26.01 9.30
N VAL A 95 6.91 -25.90 10.29
CA VAL A 95 6.55 -27.07 11.10
C VAL A 95 5.61 -28.00 10.32
N GLY A 96 4.65 -27.46 9.57
CA GLY A 96 3.71 -28.25 8.79
C GLY A 96 4.39 -28.99 7.63
N LYS A 97 4.89 -28.24 6.64
CA LYS A 97 5.39 -28.83 5.38
C LYS A 97 6.76 -29.48 5.55
N VAL A 98 7.69 -28.84 6.27
CA VAL A 98 9.08 -29.30 6.33
C VAL A 98 9.31 -30.34 7.43
N GLU A 99 8.75 -30.16 8.62
CA GLU A 99 8.97 -31.09 9.75
C GLU A 99 7.98 -32.25 9.80
N GLN A 100 6.69 -31.98 9.61
CA GLN A 100 5.63 -33.00 9.72
C GLN A 100 5.21 -33.60 8.37
N GLY A 101 5.52 -32.94 7.26
CA GLY A 101 5.13 -33.39 5.91
C GLY A 101 3.62 -33.38 5.67
N ILE A 102 2.89 -32.51 6.38
CA ILE A 102 1.47 -32.28 6.14
C ILE A 102 1.28 -31.21 5.05
N PRO A 103 0.13 -31.20 4.35
CA PRO A 103 -0.19 -30.16 3.38
C PRO A 103 -0.09 -28.73 3.96
N GLU A 104 0.16 -27.78 3.08
CA GLU A 104 0.00 -26.35 3.36
C GLU A 104 -1.45 -26.05 3.75
N ASP A 105 -1.70 -25.13 4.68
CA ASP A 105 -3.03 -24.81 5.20
C ASP A 105 -3.83 -25.96 5.84
N ASP A 106 -3.17 -27.07 6.20
CA ASP A 106 -3.85 -28.21 6.78
C ASP A 106 -4.52 -27.85 8.13
N PRO A 107 -5.79 -28.22 8.36
CA PRO A 107 -6.53 -27.83 9.56
C PRO A 107 -5.95 -28.40 10.87
N ARG A 108 -5.04 -29.39 10.79
CA ARG A 108 -4.27 -29.90 11.93
C ARG A 108 -3.22 -28.92 12.43
N ASN A 109 -2.76 -28.01 11.57
CA ASN A 109 -1.73 -27.05 11.93
C ASN A 109 -2.36 -25.83 12.66
N PRO A 110 -2.06 -25.63 13.95
CA PRO A 110 -2.67 -24.56 14.75
C PRO A 110 -2.30 -23.14 14.30
N ALA A 111 -1.26 -22.97 13.48
CA ALA A 111 -0.83 -21.66 12.98
C ALA A 111 -1.61 -21.18 11.75
N VAL A 112 -2.34 -22.06 11.05
CA VAL A 112 -2.99 -21.73 9.75
C VAL A 112 -4.01 -20.59 9.87
N ILE A 113 -4.81 -20.52 10.94
CA ILE A 113 -5.72 -19.37 11.09
C ILE A 113 -4.97 -18.07 11.33
N ALA A 114 -3.84 -18.09 12.06
CA ALA A 114 -3.03 -16.88 12.22
C ALA A 114 -2.40 -16.46 10.89
N ASP A 115 -2.06 -17.41 10.03
CA ASP A 115 -1.55 -17.16 8.68
C ASP A 115 -2.60 -16.46 7.81
N LEU A 116 -3.77 -17.07 7.67
CA LEU A 116 -4.88 -16.54 6.87
C LEU A 116 -5.42 -15.20 7.41
N VAL A 117 -5.46 -15.03 8.74
CA VAL A 117 -5.75 -13.72 9.36
C VAL A 117 -4.65 -12.73 9.02
N GLY A 118 -3.39 -13.16 9.03
CA GLY A 118 -2.24 -12.38 8.64
C GLY A 118 -2.35 -11.81 7.23
N ASP A 119 -2.79 -12.60 6.25
CA ASP A 119 -2.99 -12.09 4.89
C ASP A 119 -4.01 -10.95 4.83
N ASN A 120 -5.06 -11.02 5.65
CA ASN A 120 -6.06 -9.96 5.73
C ASN A 120 -5.52 -8.70 6.45
N VAL A 121 -4.73 -8.87 7.51
CA VAL A 121 -4.20 -7.75 8.31
C VAL A 121 -3.01 -7.08 7.62
N GLY A 122 -2.06 -7.87 7.12
CA GLY A 122 -0.85 -7.41 6.46
C GLY A 122 -1.06 -7.16 4.97
N ASP A 123 -1.40 -8.20 4.23
CA ASP A 123 -1.43 -8.13 2.76
C ASP A 123 -2.69 -7.43 2.19
N CYS A 124 -3.76 -7.28 2.98
CA CYS A 124 -4.92 -6.45 2.62
C CYS A 124 -4.92 -5.09 3.34
N ALA A 125 -5.17 -5.06 4.65
CA ALA A 125 -5.40 -3.79 5.35
C ALA A 125 -4.18 -2.86 5.29
N ALA A 126 -2.98 -3.38 5.54
CA ALA A 126 -1.76 -2.57 5.50
C ALA A 126 -1.38 -2.14 4.08
N ARG A 127 -1.64 -2.96 3.05
CA ARG A 127 -1.46 -2.57 1.64
C ARG A 127 -2.41 -1.47 1.20
N GLY A 128 -3.65 -1.50 1.70
CA GLY A 128 -4.58 -0.38 1.52
C GLY A 128 -4.04 0.92 2.13
N ALA A 129 -3.51 0.87 3.36
CA ALA A 129 -2.93 2.03 4.02
C ALA A 129 -1.67 2.56 3.30
N ASP A 130 -0.81 1.67 2.80
CA ASP A 130 0.38 1.99 2.01
C ASP A 130 0.02 2.82 0.77
N LEU A 131 -0.93 2.35 -0.03
CA LEU A 131 -1.31 3.07 -1.25
C LEU A 131 -2.14 4.32 -0.97
N PHE A 132 -2.98 4.31 0.07
CA PHE A 132 -3.69 5.51 0.52
C PHE A 132 -2.73 6.65 0.79
N GLU A 133 -1.65 6.36 1.53
CA GLU A 133 -0.64 7.35 1.84
C GLU A 133 0.10 7.83 0.59
N SER A 134 0.53 6.91 -0.27
CA SER A 134 1.29 7.28 -1.47
C SER A 134 0.49 8.21 -2.39
N ILE A 135 -0.81 7.96 -2.53
CA ILE A 135 -1.73 8.82 -3.28
C ILE A 135 -1.93 10.15 -2.56
N ALA A 136 -2.12 10.15 -1.24
CA ALA A 136 -2.29 11.38 -0.48
C ALA A 136 -1.06 12.29 -0.56
N ALA A 137 0.14 11.72 -0.36
CA ALA A 137 1.41 12.43 -0.44
C ALA A 137 1.63 12.99 -1.86
N GLU A 138 1.33 12.21 -2.90
CA GLU A 138 1.44 12.69 -4.27
C GLU A 138 0.47 13.84 -4.56
N ILE A 139 -0.83 13.69 -4.24
CA ILE A 139 -1.83 14.73 -4.45
C ILE A 139 -1.39 16.04 -3.78
N ILE A 140 -1.01 15.99 -2.51
CA ILE A 140 -0.62 17.19 -1.76
C ILE A 140 0.65 17.82 -2.35
N SER A 141 1.66 17.01 -2.67
CA SER A 141 2.93 17.50 -3.26
C SER A 141 2.69 18.18 -4.60
N ALA A 142 1.82 17.59 -5.41
CA ALA A 142 1.41 18.16 -6.68
C ALA A 142 0.61 19.45 -6.54
N MET A 143 -0.31 19.51 -5.58
CA MET A 143 -1.07 20.73 -5.27
C MET A 143 -0.13 21.89 -4.92
N ILE A 144 0.87 21.62 -4.07
CA ILE A 144 1.89 22.59 -3.67
C ILE A 144 2.69 23.06 -4.90
N LEU A 145 3.26 22.14 -5.67
CA LEU A 145 4.06 22.50 -6.85
C LEU A 145 3.24 23.23 -7.93
N GLY A 146 1.98 22.83 -8.13
CA GLY A 146 1.05 23.50 -9.04
C GLY A 146 0.77 24.94 -8.60
N GLY A 147 0.49 25.15 -7.31
CA GLY A 147 0.30 26.46 -6.71
C GLY A 147 1.54 27.35 -6.81
N THR A 148 2.71 26.84 -6.40
CA THR A 148 3.99 27.58 -6.46
C THR A 148 4.37 27.94 -7.90
N MET A 149 4.19 27.01 -8.85
CA MET A 149 4.44 27.29 -10.27
C MET A 149 3.51 28.38 -10.80
N ALA A 150 2.20 28.26 -10.53
CA ALA A 150 1.21 29.24 -10.98
C ALA A 150 1.48 30.64 -10.40
N GLN A 151 1.88 30.71 -9.13
CA GLN A 151 2.30 31.94 -8.48
C GLN A 151 3.52 32.58 -9.17
N ARG A 152 4.57 31.78 -9.44
CA ARG A 152 5.79 32.25 -10.13
C ARG A 152 5.51 32.77 -11.55
N CYS A 153 4.51 32.20 -12.23
CA CYS A 153 4.13 32.58 -13.60
C CYS A 153 3.08 33.72 -13.65
N LYS A 154 2.58 34.22 -12.50
CA LYS A 154 1.48 35.21 -12.44
C LYS A 154 0.22 34.76 -13.19
N ILE A 155 -0.15 33.49 -13.02
CA ILE A 155 -1.43 32.99 -13.54
C ILE A 155 -2.56 33.61 -12.70
N GLU A 156 -3.54 34.23 -13.35
CA GLU A 156 -4.66 34.91 -12.67
C GLU A 156 -5.48 33.95 -11.81
N ASP A 157 -5.76 32.75 -12.33
CA ASP A 157 -6.46 31.69 -11.63
C ASP A 157 -5.57 30.43 -11.46
N PRO A 158 -4.94 30.23 -10.29
CA PRO A 158 -4.11 29.05 -10.03
C PRO A 158 -4.92 27.80 -9.69
N SER A 159 -6.24 27.90 -9.51
CA SER A 159 -7.08 26.81 -8.99
C SER A 159 -7.04 25.55 -9.87
N GLY A 160 -6.94 25.72 -11.19
CA GLY A 160 -6.81 24.61 -12.14
C GLY A 160 -5.58 23.74 -11.88
N PHE A 161 -4.43 24.34 -11.57
CA PHE A 161 -3.17 23.63 -11.28
C PHE A 161 -3.19 22.95 -9.91
N ILE A 162 -3.83 23.59 -8.92
CA ILE A 162 -3.96 23.06 -7.56
C ILE A 162 -4.94 21.88 -7.54
N LEU A 163 -6.12 22.01 -8.15
CA LEU A 163 -7.15 20.96 -8.09
C LEU A 163 -6.96 19.82 -9.10
N PHE A 164 -6.03 19.98 -10.05
CA PHE A 164 -5.71 18.98 -11.08
C PHE A 164 -5.51 17.55 -10.52
N PRO A 165 -4.65 17.29 -9.52
CA PRO A 165 -4.47 15.94 -8.96
C PRO A 165 -5.77 15.31 -8.44
N LEU A 166 -6.63 16.08 -7.76
CA LEU A 166 -7.91 15.58 -7.25
C LEU A 166 -8.83 15.13 -8.37
N VAL A 167 -8.86 15.87 -9.49
CA VAL A 167 -9.67 15.52 -10.67
C VAL A 167 -9.11 14.28 -11.38
N VAL A 168 -7.78 14.17 -11.51
CA VAL A 168 -7.14 12.97 -12.08
C VAL A 168 -7.51 11.72 -11.29
N HIS A 169 -7.38 11.74 -9.97
CA HIS A 169 -7.72 10.59 -9.12
C HIS A 169 -9.22 10.33 -9.02
N SER A 170 -10.07 11.35 -9.14
CA SER A 170 -11.51 11.16 -9.29
C SER A 170 -11.85 10.39 -10.57
N PHE A 171 -11.13 10.65 -11.67
CA PHE A 171 -11.26 9.87 -12.90
C PHE A 171 -10.64 8.48 -12.77
N ASP A 172 -9.54 8.30 -12.02
CA ASP A 172 -8.95 6.97 -11.74
C ASP A 172 -10.02 6.01 -11.20
N LEU A 173 -10.80 6.44 -10.19
CA LEU A 173 -11.89 5.64 -9.64
C LEU A 173 -12.89 5.15 -10.70
N VAL A 174 -13.24 6.01 -11.66
CA VAL A 174 -14.18 5.69 -12.74
C VAL A 174 -13.54 4.75 -13.76
N VAL A 175 -12.34 5.07 -14.25
CA VAL A 175 -11.68 4.26 -15.30
C VAL A 175 -11.27 2.89 -14.76
N SER A 176 -10.79 2.82 -13.52
CA SER A 176 -10.48 1.59 -12.81
C SER A 176 -11.74 0.75 -12.58
N SER A 177 -12.88 1.36 -12.22
CA SER A 177 -14.17 0.65 -12.17
C SER A 177 -14.54 0.03 -13.52
N VAL A 178 -14.45 0.78 -14.61
CA VAL A 178 -14.73 0.27 -15.96
C VAL A 178 -13.78 -0.87 -16.33
N GLY A 179 -12.49 -0.74 -16.00
CA GLY A 179 -11.49 -1.81 -16.17
C GLY A 179 -11.87 -3.09 -15.42
N ILE A 180 -12.25 -2.98 -14.15
CA ILE A 180 -12.69 -4.12 -13.31
C ILE A 180 -13.93 -4.78 -13.91
N PHE A 181 -14.93 -4.00 -14.34
CA PHE A 181 -16.14 -4.53 -14.97
C PHE A 181 -15.92 -5.08 -16.38
N SER A 182 -14.84 -4.68 -17.06
CA SER A 182 -14.48 -5.19 -18.38
C SER A 182 -14.03 -6.65 -18.35
N ILE A 183 -13.59 -7.14 -17.18
CA ILE A 183 -13.22 -8.53 -16.96
C ILE A 183 -14.48 -9.40 -17.03
N ARG A 184 -14.73 -9.95 -18.21
CA ARG A 184 -15.81 -10.89 -18.48
C ARG A 184 -15.26 -12.31 -18.47
N GLY A 185 -15.87 -13.19 -17.69
CA GLY A 185 -15.68 -14.62 -17.90
C GLY A 185 -16.29 -15.01 -19.24
N THR A 186 -15.50 -15.63 -20.11
CA THR A 186 -16.02 -16.29 -21.31
C THR A 186 -17.10 -17.29 -20.86
N ARG A 187 -18.36 -16.91 -21.09
CA ARG A 187 -19.55 -17.74 -20.88
C ARG A 187 -19.73 -18.79 -21.97
N ASP A 188 -18.89 -18.77 -23.01
CA ASP A 188 -19.11 -19.59 -24.18
C ASP A 188 -18.52 -20.99 -24.00
N SER A 189 -19.38 -21.92 -23.60
CA SER A 189 -19.08 -23.33 -23.39
C SER A 189 -18.76 -24.09 -24.70
N SER A 190 -18.82 -23.41 -25.85
CA SER A 190 -18.79 -24.02 -27.18
C SER A 190 -17.41 -24.07 -27.85
N VAL A 191 -16.40 -23.31 -27.37
CA VAL A 191 -15.08 -23.21 -28.03
C VAL A 191 -13.97 -23.82 -27.16
N LYS A 192 -13.34 -24.89 -27.67
CA LYS A 192 -12.11 -25.52 -27.14
C LYS A 192 -10.91 -24.59 -27.30
N VAL A 193 -10.84 -23.53 -26.49
CA VAL A 193 -9.65 -22.70 -26.32
C VAL A 193 -8.92 -23.16 -25.04
N PRO A 194 -7.58 -23.18 -24.99
CA PRO A 194 -6.82 -23.49 -23.77
C PRO A 194 -7.29 -22.68 -22.55
N LEU A 195 -7.03 -23.19 -21.34
CA LEU A 195 -7.27 -22.47 -20.09
C LEU A 195 -6.53 -21.13 -20.19
N GLU A 196 -7.27 -20.03 -20.13
CA GLU A 196 -6.67 -18.71 -20.27
C GLU A 196 -6.02 -18.35 -18.94
N ASP A 197 -4.77 -17.91 -19.02
CA ASP A 197 -3.97 -17.54 -17.86
C ASP A 197 -4.64 -16.40 -17.08
N PRO A 198 -4.92 -16.56 -15.76
CA PRO A 198 -5.58 -15.52 -14.96
C PRO A 198 -4.84 -14.18 -15.03
N MET A 199 -3.51 -14.21 -15.04
CA MET A 199 -2.69 -13.01 -15.22
C MET A 199 -2.99 -12.29 -16.54
N THR A 200 -3.19 -13.02 -17.63
CA THR A 200 -3.54 -12.43 -18.94
C THR A 200 -4.92 -11.75 -18.89
N ILE A 201 -5.86 -12.28 -18.11
CA ILE A 201 -7.19 -11.69 -17.94
C ILE A 201 -7.10 -10.39 -17.14
N LEU A 202 -6.35 -10.38 -16.04
CA LEU A 202 -6.07 -9.16 -15.26
C LEU A 202 -5.39 -8.09 -16.10
N GLN A 203 -4.42 -8.48 -16.95
CA GLN A 203 -3.72 -7.56 -17.85
C GLN A 203 -4.61 -6.97 -18.95
N ARG A 204 -5.64 -7.70 -19.41
CA ARG A 204 -6.63 -7.16 -20.36
C ARG A 204 -7.47 -6.06 -19.72
N GLY A 205 -7.97 -6.30 -18.51
CA GLY A 205 -8.70 -5.26 -17.78
C GLY A 205 -7.79 -4.06 -17.49
N TYR A 206 -6.52 -4.29 -17.14
CA TYR A 206 -5.54 -3.21 -16.95
C TYR A 206 -5.29 -2.40 -18.22
N SER A 207 -5.23 -3.07 -19.38
CA SER A 207 -5.07 -2.41 -20.67
C SER A 207 -6.27 -1.52 -21.01
N VAL A 208 -7.49 -1.95 -20.67
CA VAL A 208 -8.70 -1.11 -20.80
C VAL A 208 -8.59 0.11 -19.88
N THR A 209 -8.17 -0.08 -18.63
CA THR A 209 -7.94 1.02 -17.68
C THR A 209 -6.92 2.01 -18.22
N ILE A 210 -5.77 1.55 -18.72
CA ILE A 210 -4.72 2.42 -19.29
C ILE A 210 -5.26 3.27 -20.45
N VAL A 211 -5.96 2.66 -21.40
CA VAL A 211 -6.49 3.39 -22.56
C VAL A 211 -7.47 4.48 -22.10
N LEU A 212 -8.35 4.16 -21.16
CA LEU A 212 -9.29 5.12 -20.60
C LEU A 212 -8.57 6.21 -19.78
N ALA A 213 -7.56 5.84 -19.00
CA ALA A 213 -6.74 6.76 -18.23
C ALA A 213 -6.03 7.76 -19.15
N VAL A 214 -5.45 7.33 -20.27
CA VAL A 214 -4.84 8.24 -21.25
C VAL A 214 -5.86 9.26 -21.78
N LEU A 215 -7.08 8.81 -22.08
CA LEU A 215 -8.15 9.69 -22.59
C LEU A 215 -8.64 10.68 -21.53
N THR A 216 -8.92 10.21 -20.31
CA THR A 216 -9.38 11.08 -19.22
C THR A 216 -8.28 12.03 -18.77
N PHE A 217 -7.02 11.60 -18.73
CA PHE A 217 -5.88 12.44 -18.39
C PHE A 217 -5.65 13.55 -19.42
N ALA A 218 -5.71 13.23 -20.72
CA ALA A 218 -5.64 14.23 -21.79
C ALA A 218 -6.82 15.22 -21.74
N GLY A 219 -8.03 14.74 -21.41
CA GLY A 219 -9.20 15.59 -21.18
C GLY A 219 -9.03 16.53 -19.99
N SER A 220 -8.56 16.02 -18.85
CA SER A 220 -8.34 16.77 -17.61
C SER A 220 -7.26 17.83 -17.77
N THR A 221 -6.15 17.50 -18.44
CA THR A 221 -5.09 18.48 -18.72
C THR A 221 -5.59 19.58 -19.64
N ARG A 222 -6.36 19.26 -20.68
CA ARG A 222 -6.98 20.27 -21.56
C ARG A 222 -7.99 21.15 -20.84
N TRP A 223 -8.71 20.60 -19.86
CA TRP A 223 -9.72 21.32 -19.09
C TRP A 223 -9.09 22.26 -18.07
N LEU A 224 -8.13 21.78 -17.27
CA LEU A 224 -7.63 22.49 -16.08
C LEU A 224 -6.29 23.19 -16.28
N LEU A 225 -5.44 22.72 -17.21
CA LEU A 225 -4.08 23.25 -17.41
C LEU A 225 -3.95 24.10 -18.68
N TYR A 226 -5.08 24.45 -19.31
CA TYR A 226 -5.09 25.40 -20.41
C TYR A 226 -5.03 26.83 -19.87
N THR A 227 -4.10 27.65 -20.37
CA THR A 227 -4.01 29.07 -20.05
C THR A 227 -3.75 29.87 -21.32
N GLU A 228 -4.31 31.08 -21.40
CA GLU A 228 -4.11 31.98 -22.55
C GLU A 228 -2.65 32.42 -22.69
N GLN A 229 -1.92 32.49 -21.57
CA GLN A 229 -0.51 32.85 -21.53
C GLN A 229 0.39 31.79 -22.20
N ALA A 230 -0.03 30.52 -22.18
CA ALA A 230 0.71 29.39 -22.73
C ALA A 230 -0.26 28.33 -23.31
N PRO A 231 -0.79 28.53 -24.53
CA PRO A 231 -1.80 27.64 -25.11
C PRO A 231 -1.32 26.20 -25.36
N SER A 232 -0.01 25.97 -25.41
CA SER A 232 0.62 24.64 -25.55
C SER A 232 0.82 23.90 -24.23
N ALA A 233 0.62 24.56 -23.07
CA ALA A 233 0.97 24.00 -21.77
C ALA A 233 0.22 22.69 -21.48
N TRP A 234 -1.09 22.66 -21.73
CA TRP A 234 -1.91 21.47 -21.51
C TRP A 234 -1.41 20.24 -22.30
N LEU A 235 -0.94 20.44 -23.54
CA LEU A 235 -0.46 19.35 -24.39
C LEU A 235 0.86 18.79 -23.83
N ASN A 236 1.78 19.67 -23.46
CA ASN A 236 3.06 19.26 -22.89
C ASN A 236 2.87 18.54 -21.53
N PHE A 237 1.97 19.02 -20.68
CA PHE A 237 1.61 18.31 -19.45
C PHE A 237 0.87 16.99 -19.71
N SER A 238 0.02 16.91 -20.75
CA SER A 238 -0.57 15.64 -21.17
C SER A 238 0.49 14.64 -21.62
N LEU A 239 1.56 15.09 -22.28
CA LEU A 239 2.69 14.24 -22.66
C LEU A 239 3.50 13.81 -21.42
N CYS A 240 3.68 14.68 -20.42
CA CYS A 240 4.28 14.28 -19.14
C CYS A 240 3.45 13.18 -18.45
N GLY A 241 2.13 13.33 -18.40
CA GLY A 241 1.23 12.32 -17.86
C GLY A 241 1.31 10.99 -18.62
N LEU A 242 1.40 11.05 -19.96
CA LEU A 242 1.60 9.86 -20.79
C LEU A 242 2.92 9.15 -20.49
N VAL A 243 4.02 9.88 -20.26
CA VAL A 243 5.29 9.31 -19.80
C VAL A 243 5.10 8.56 -18.48
N GLY A 244 4.32 9.13 -17.55
CA GLY A 244 3.91 8.49 -16.30
C GLY A 244 3.13 7.19 -16.50
N ILE A 245 2.10 7.21 -17.33
CA ILE A 245 1.27 6.02 -17.63
C ILE A 245 2.11 4.92 -18.29
N ILE A 246 3.01 5.28 -19.22
CA ILE A 246 3.94 4.33 -19.83
C ILE A 246 4.88 3.75 -18.78
N THR A 247 5.36 4.59 -17.85
CA THR A 247 6.20 4.16 -16.72
C THR A 247 5.47 3.11 -15.88
N ALA A 248 4.21 3.35 -15.51
CA ALA A 248 3.39 2.37 -14.79
C ALA A 248 3.31 1.02 -15.52
N TYR A 249 3.00 1.04 -16.83
CA TYR A 249 2.91 -0.18 -17.63
C TYR A 249 4.24 -0.95 -17.69
N VAL A 250 5.35 -0.24 -17.88
CA VAL A 250 6.70 -0.83 -17.91
C VAL A 250 7.06 -1.41 -16.55
N PHE A 251 6.68 -0.76 -15.44
CA PHE A 251 6.86 -1.30 -14.09
C PHE A 251 6.16 -2.63 -13.90
N VAL A 252 4.88 -2.71 -14.28
CA VAL A 252 4.10 -3.97 -14.23
C VAL A 252 4.79 -5.07 -15.03
N TRP A 253 5.32 -4.74 -16.22
CA TRP A 253 6.02 -5.69 -17.06
C TRP A 253 7.36 -6.16 -16.46
N ILE A 254 8.18 -5.23 -15.96
CA ILE A 254 9.47 -5.55 -15.32
C ILE A 254 9.24 -6.44 -14.09
N THR A 255 8.31 -6.06 -13.22
CA THR A 255 8.06 -6.86 -12.01
C THR A 255 7.57 -8.25 -12.37
N LYS A 256 6.63 -8.37 -13.32
CA LYS A 256 6.18 -9.68 -13.83
C LYS A 256 7.35 -10.53 -14.35
N TYR A 257 8.30 -9.95 -15.06
CA TYR A 257 9.47 -10.70 -15.56
C TYR A 257 10.32 -11.31 -14.42
N TYR A 258 10.46 -10.59 -13.31
CA TYR A 258 11.25 -11.05 -12.16
C TYR A 258 10.48 -11.93 -11.16
N THR A 259 9.15 -11.98 -11.21
CA THR A 259 8.34 -12.68 -10.19
C THR A 259 7.35 -13.72 -10.70
N ASP A 260 6.99 -13.72 -11.98
CA ASP A 260 6.12 -14.74 -12.57
C ASP A 260 6.93 -16.01 -12.91
N TYR A 261 6.47 -17.17 -12.43
CA TYR A 261 7.06 -18.50 -12.62
C TYR A 261 7.24 -18.93 -14.09
N LYS A 262 6.62 -18.20 -15.03
CA LYS A 262 6.76 -18.43 -16.47
C LYS A 262 8.06 -17.87 -17.05
N HIS A 263 8.73 -16.95 -16.35
CA HIS A 263 9.94 -16.31 -16.85
C HIS A 263 11.20 -17.01 -16.34
N GLU A 264 12.29 -16.82 -17.09
CA GLU A 264 13.59 -17.42 -16.83
C GLU A 264 14.14 -17.14 -15.41
N PRO A 265 14.06 -15.91 -14.84
CA PRO A 265 14.69 -15.64 -13.56
C PRO A 265 14.10 -16.49 -12.41
N VAL A 266 12.78 -16.63 -12.37
CA VAL A 266 12.08 -17.46 -11.36
C VAL A 266 12.32 -18.94 -11.59
N ARG A 267 12.40 -19.39 -12.85
CA ARG A 267 12.71 -20.80 -13.17
C ARG A 267 14.13 -21.18 -12.78
N THR A 268 15.09 -20.29 -12.98
CA THR A 268 16.48 -20.48 -12.56
C THR A 268 16.60 -20.51 -11.03
N LEU A 269 15.81 -19.68 -10.34
CA LEU A 269 15.68 -19.75 -8.88
C LEU A 269 15.12 -21.11 -8.43
N ALA A 270 14.01 -21.56 -9.02
CA ALA A 270 13.43 -22.87 -8.72
C ALA A 270 14.41 -24.02 -9.01
N LEU A 271 15.17 -23.95 -10.11
CA LEU A 271 16.22 -24.93 -10.44
C LEU A 271 17.33 -24.95 -9.39
N SER A 272 17.68 -23.81 -8.79
CA SER A 272 18.69 -23.72 -7.72
C SER A 272 18.26 -24.47 -6.46
N SER A 273 16.97 -24.71 -6.25
CA SER A 273 16.49 -25.58 -5.17
C SER A 273 16.96 -27.04 -5.30
N SER A 274 17.35 -27.49 -6.50
CA SER A 274 17.88 -28.86 -6.72
C SER A 274 19.23 -29.11 -6.05
N THR A 275 19.99 -28.05 -5.75
CA THR A 275 21.30 -28.12 -5.08
C THR A 275 21.24 -27.75 -3.59
N GLY A 276 20.04 -27.58 -3.04
CA GLY A 276 19.79 -27.37 -1.60
C GLY A 276 19.58 -25.92 -1.18
N HIS A 277 19.06 -25.72 0.03
CA HIS A 277 18.57 -24.42 0.53
C HIS A 277 19.58 -23.27 0.43
N GLY A 278 20.87 -23.52 0.71
CA GLY A 278 21.90 -22.48 0.64
C GLY A 278 22.07 -21.88 -0.76
N THR A 279 22.01 -22.72 -1.80
CA THR A 279 22.11 -22.26 -3.19
C THR A 279 20.85 -21.50 -3.62
N ASN A 280 19.67 -21.93 -3.18
CA ASN A 280 18.41 -21.23 -3.41
C ASN A 280 18.41 -19.83 -2.77
N ILE A 281 18.88 -19.68 -1.53
CA ILE A 281 18.98 -18.38 -0.85
C ILE A 281 19.95 -17.45 -1.59
N ILE A 282 21.13 -17.94 -1.98
CA ILE A 282 22.11 -17.13 -2.73
C ILE A 282 21.52 -16.64 -4.05
N ALA A 283 20.87 -17.52 -4.81
CA ALA A 283 20.23 -17.18 -6.07
C ALA A 283 19.11 -16.14 -5.86
N GLY A 284 18.26 -16.31 -4.84
CA GLY A 284 17.16 -15.38 -4.53
C GLY A 284 17.65 -14.00 -4.12
N VAL A 285 18.66 -13.91 -3.25
CA VAL A 285 19.26 -12.63 -2.86
C VAL A 285 19.90 -11.93 -4.06
N SER A 286 20.63 -12.67 -4.90
CA SER A 286 21.21 -12.13 -6.14
C SER A 286 20.15 -11.57 -7.07
N LEU A 287 19.06 -12.32 -7.28
CA LEU A 287 17.94 -11.92 -8.14
C LEU A 287 17.26 -10.65 -7.61
N GLY A 288 17.05 -10.56 -6.29
CA GLY A 288 16.48 -9.38 -5.66
C GLY A 288 17.33 -8.12 -5.88
N LEU A 289 18.65 -8.24 -5.73
CA LEU A 289 19.58 -7.12 -5.97
C LEU A 289 19.57 -6.69 -7.44
N GLU A 290 19.60 -7.63 -8.38
CA GLU A 290 19.54 -7.37 -9.82
C GLU A 290 18.23 -6.69 -10.24
N SER A 291 17.11 -7.11 -9.65
CA SER A 291 15.76 -6.63 -10.02
C SER A 291 15.55 -5.12 -9.84
N THR A 292 16.43 -4.46 -9.08
CA THR A 292 16.41 -3.00 -8.84
C THR A 292 16.90 -2.17 -10.04
N ALA A 293 17.72 -2.75 -10.93
CA ALA A 293 18.40 -1.98 -11.98
C ALA A 293 17.43 -1.38 -13.01
N LEU A 294 16.52 -2.19 -13.56
CA LEU A 294 15.58 -1.74 -14.59
C LEU A 294 14.56 -0.72 -14.05
N PRO A 295 13.91 -0.91 -12.88
CA PRO A 295 13.02 0.09 -12.30
C PRO A 295 13.68 1.47 -12.13
N VAL A 296 14.92 1.52 -11.63
CA VAL A 296 15.65 2.79 -11.43
C VAL A 296 15.97 3.47 -12.76
N LEU A 297 16.36 2.71 -13.78
CA LEU A 297 16.59 3.26 -15.13
C LEU A 297 15.32 3.86 -15.72
N VAL A 298 14.18 3.16 -15.57
CA VAL A 298 12.88 3.63 -16.09
C VAL A 298 12.44 4.90 -15.36
N ILE A 299 12.54 4.95 -14.02
CA ILE A 299 12.25 6.18 -13.25
C ILE A 299 13.15 7.34 -13.69
N SER A 300 14.44 7.09 -13.87
CA SER A 300 15.40 8.12 -14.28
C SER A 300 15.03 8.71 -15.64
N ILE A 301 14.68 7.87 -16.61
CA ILE A 301 14.21 8.31 -17.93
C ILE A 301 12.90 9.09 -17.82
N SER A 302 11.97 8.61 -16.98
CA SER A 302 10.67 9.24 -16.75
C SER A 302 10.81 10.65 -16.17
N ILE A 303 11.59 10.82 -15.11
CA ILE A 303 11.86 12.12 -14.47
C ILE A 303 12.49 13.09 -15.45
N ILE A 304 13.56 12.68 -16.14
CA ILE A 304 14.27 13.55 -17.09
C ILE A 304 13.34 13.95 -18.23
N SER A 305 12.63 13.00 -18.83
CA SER A 305 11.72 13.26 -19.95
C SER A 305 10.59 14.18 -19.55
N ALA A 306 9.94 13.93 -18.41
CA ALA A 306 8.85 14.74 -17.88
C ALA A 306 9.31 16.14 -17.48
N PHE A 307 10.51 16.27 -16.91
CA PHE A 307 11.08 17.57 -16.56
C PHE A 307 11.33 18.42 -17.81
N TRP A 308 11.98 17.87 -18.83
CA TRP A 308 12.26 18.60 -20.06
C TRP A 308 10.98 18.94 -20.84
N LEU A 309 10.03 18.01 -20.95
CA LEU A 309 8.72 18.27 -21.54
C LEU A 309 7.98 19.38 -20.78
N GLY A 310 7.98 19.34 -19.46
CA GLY A 310 7.40 20.39 -18.61
C GLY A 310 8.01 21.76 -18.84
N ARG A 311 9.34 21.85 -19.06
CA ARG A 311 10.02 23.12 -19.42
C ARG A 311 9.57 23.67 -20.77
N THR A 312 9.15 22.81 -21.71
CA THR A 312 8.62 23.24 -23.01
C THR A 312 7.16 23.68 -22.98
N SER A 313 6.49 23.65 -21.82
CA SER A 313 5.09 24.09 -21.64
C SER A 313 4.80 25.50 -22.17
N GLY A 314 5.80 26.39 -22.16
CA GLY A 314 5.65 27.81 -22.47
C GLY A 314 5.39 28.67 -21.23
N LEU A 315 5.27 28.05 -20.05
CA LEU A 315 5.18 28.75 -18.78
C LEU A 315 6.56 29.26 -18.36
N VAL A 316 6.64 30.57 -18.14
CA VAL A 316 7.86 31.28 -17.74
C VAL A 316 7.61 32.12 -16.50
N ASP A 317 8.63 32.28 -15.67
CA ASP A 317 8.60 33.25 -14.57
C ASP A 317 8.78 34.70 -15.04
N GLU A 318 8.77 35.64 -14.09
CA GLU A 318 9.01 37.07 -14.34
C GLU A 318 10.33 37.37 -15.06
N THR A 319 11.33 36.48 -14.93
CA THR A 319 12.64 36.62 -15.56
C THR A 319 12.72 35.98 -16.96
N GLY A 320 11.61 35.40 -17.42
CA GLY A 320 11.53 34.66 -18.68
C GLY A 320 12.10 33.25 -18.60
N SER A 321 12.38 32.74 -17.40
CA SER A 321 12.96 31.42 -17.20
C SER A 321 11.87 30.34 -17.19
N PRO A 322 12.04 29.20 -17.90
CA PRO A 322 11.02 28.16 -17.93
C PRO A 322 10.84 27.47 -16.57
N THR A 323 9.62 27.48 -16.05
CA THR A 323 9.27 27.01 -14.69
C THR A 323 8.45 25.73 -14.64
N GLY A 324 7.87 25.29 -15.77
CA GLY A 324 7.01 24.10 -15.81
C GLY A 324 7.68 22.75 -15.60
N GLY A 325 9.00 22.69 -15.42
CA GLY A 325 9.74 21.43 -15.36
C GLY A 325 9.40 20.55 -14.15
N LEU A 326 9.46 21.10 -12.94
CA LEU A 326 9.17 20.35 -11.71
C LEU A 326 7.70 19.91 -11.64
N PHE A 327 6.78 20.80 -12.02
CA PHE A 327 5.37 20.43 -12.14
C PHE A 327 5.16 19.34 -13.21
N GLY A 328 5.92 19.37 -14.31
CA GLY A 328 5.92 18.29 -15.30
C GLY A 328 6.28 16.93 -14.71
N THR A 329 7.24 16.86 -13.78
CA THR A 329 7.55 15.62 -13.05
C THR A 329 6.41 15.19 -12.13
N ALA A 330 5.73 16.13 -11.46
CA ALA A 330 4.54 15.83 -10.66
C ALA A 330 3.39 15.27 -11.52
N VAL A 331 3.15 15.86 -12.69
CA VAL A 331 2.15 15.39 -13.65
C VAL A 331 2.49 13.99 -14.19
N ALA A 332 3.78 13.66 -14.36
CA ALA A 332 4.18 12.29 -14.69
C ALA A 332 3.92 11.31 -13.54
N THR A 333 4.17 11.70 -12.28
CA THR A 333 3.82 10.89 -11.11
C THR A 333 2.31 10.63 -11.03
N MET A 334 1.48 11.66 -11.25
CA MET A 334 0.03 11.49 -11.38
C MET A 334 -0.34 10.55 -12.51
N GLY A 335 0.34 10.65 -13.65
CA GLY A 335 0.13 9.75 -14.79
C GLY A 335 0.39 8.31 -14.39
N MET A 336 1.48 8.04 -13.68
CA MET A 336 1.78 6.71 -13.15
C MET A 336 0.66 6.24 -12.20
N LEU A 337 0.25 7.10 -11.26
CA LEU A 337 -0.78 6.82 -10.26
C LEU A 337 -2.23 6.84 -10.79
N SER A 338 -2.48 7.30 -12.02
CA SER A 338 -3.83 7.33 -12.63
C SER A 338 -4.44 5.95 -12.92
N THR A 339 -3.71 4.89 -12.59
CA THR A 339 -4.16 3.49 -12.65
C THR A 339 -3.97 2.77 -11.31
N ALA A 340 -3.70 3.51 -10.24
CA ALA A 340 -3.37 2.98 -8.92
C ALA A 340 -4.53 2.16 -8.34
N ALA A 341 -5.79 2.60 -8.51
CA ALA A 341 -6.94 1.84 -8.04
C ALA A 341 -7.03 0.45 -8.70
N TYR A 342 -6.73 0.33 -9.99
CA TYR A 342 -6.70 -0.97 -10.66
C TYR A 342 -5.50 -1.82 -10.23
N ILE A 343 -4.32 -1.23 -10.03
CA ILE A 343 -3.14 -1.95 -9.52
C ILE A 343 -3.41 -2.51 -8.12
N LEU A 344 -3.99 -1.71 -7.22
CA LEU A 344 -4.42 -2.17 -5.90
C LEU A 344 -5.48 -3.27 -5.98
N THR A 345 -6.37 -3.21 -6.97
CA THR A 345 -7.34 -4.28 -7.22
C THR A 345 -6.65 -5.61 -7.51
N MET A 346 -5.59 -5.59 -8.32
CA MET A 346 -4.79 -6.78 -8.59
C MET A 346 -4.01 -7.25 -7.36
N ASP A 347 -3.56 -6.35 -6.50
CA ASP A 347 -2.92 -6.70 -5.21
C ASP A 347 -3.90 -7.43 -4.30
N MET A 348 -5.04 -6.79 -4.00
CA MET A 348 -6.07 -7.30 -3.10
C MET A 348 -6.69 -8.61 -3.59
N PHE A 349 -6.66 -8.86 -4.91
CA PHE A 349 -7.03 -10.16 -5.46
C PHE A 349 -6.17 -11.30 -4.91
N GLY A 350 -4.88 -11.06 -4.66
CA GLY A 350 -3.93 -12.07 -4.19
C GLY A 350 -4.32 -12.66 -2.83
N PRO A 351 -4.35 -11.88 -1.74
CA PRO A 351 -4.74 -12.36 -0.41
C PRO A 351 -6.13 -13.00 -0.37
N ILE A 352 -7.07 -12.56 -1.22
CA ILE A 352 -8.39 -13.16 -1.32
C ILE A 352 -8.31 -14.56 -1.95
N ALA A 353 -7.46 -14.74 -2.97
CA ALA A 353 -7.21 -16.05 -3.57
C ALA A 353 -6.46 -16.99 -2.61
N ASP A 354 -5.49 -16.45 -1.88
CA ASP A 354 -4.70 -17.08 -0.83
C ASP A 354 -5.62 -17.67 0.27
N ASN A 355 -6.46 -16.80 0.85
CA ASN A 355 -7.46 -17.20 1.85
C ASN A 355 -8.47 -18.22 1.32
N ALA A 356 -8.86 -18.11 0.04
CA ALA A 356 -9.74 -19.09 -0.58
C ALA A 356 -9.06 -20.47 -0.68
N GLY A 357 -7.76 -20.51 -0.99
CA GLY A 357 -6.95 -21.73 -0.96
C GLY A 357 -6.91 -22.35 0.43
N GLY A 358 -6.58 -21.56 1.46
CA GLY A 358 -6.54 -22.06 2.84
C GLY A 358 -7.88 -22.59 3.32
N ILE A 359 -9.00 -21.92 2.98
CA ILE A 359 -10.35 -22.41 3.31
C ILE A 359 -10.68 -23.72 2.58
N VAL A 360 -10.28 -23.86 1.32
CA VAL A 360 -10.46 -25.07 0.52
C VAL A 360 -9.76 -26.26 1.16
N GLU A 361 -8.53 -26.08 1.63
CA GLU A 361 -7.77 -27.12 2.31
C GLU A 361 -8.37 -27.46 3.68
N MET A 362 -8.63 -26.45 4.52
CA MET A 362 -9.21 -26.64 5.85
C MET A 362 -10.58 -27.32 5.83
N SER A 363 -11.36 -27.10 4.76
CA SER A 363 -12.67 -27.73 4.57
C SER A 363 -12.62 -29.05 3.79
N GLN A 364 -11.41 -29.59 3.55
CA GLN A 364 -11.15 -30.88 2.91
C GLN A 364 -11.88 -31.04 1.57
N GLN A 365 -11.91 -29.96 0.77
CA GLN A 365 -12.49 -29.99 -0.56
C GLN A 365 -11.64 -30.84 -1.52
N PRO A 366 -12.20 -31.26 -2.67
CA PRO A 366 -11.44 -32.05 -3.64
C PRO A 366 -10.19 -31.30 -4.13
N GLU A 367 -9.08 -32.03 -4.32
CA GLU A 367 -7.78 -31.51 -4.79
C GLU A 367 -7.89 -30.63 -6.05
N SER A 368 -8.79 -30.98 -6.97
CA SER A 368 -9.07 -30.17 -8.17
C SER A 368 -9.54 -28.73 -7.91
N VAL A 369 -10.03 -28.44 -6.70
CA VAL A 369 -10.40 -27.08 -6.26
C VAL A 369 -9.17 -26.34 -5.73
N ARG A 370 -8.29 -27.03 -4.98
CA ARG A 370 -7.00 -26.48 -4.52
C ARG A 370 -6.09 -26.13 -5.70
N GLU A 371 -6.02 -26.99 -6.71
CA GLU A 371 -5.28 -26.70 -7.95
C GLU A 371 -5.75 -25.39 -8.63
N ILE A 372 -7.05 -25.05 -8.55
CA ILE A 372 -7.54 -23.78 -9.07
C ILE A 372 -7.05 -22.61 -8.20
N THR A 373 -7.18 -22.72 -6.88
CA THR A 373 -6.78 -21.64 -5.96
C THR A 373 -5.27 -21.41 -5.98
N ASP A 374 -4.45 -22.46 -6.10
CA ASP A 374 -2.98 -22.34 -6.21
C ASP A 374 -2.57 -21.57 -7.47
N VAL A 375 -3.27 -21.79 -8.59
CA VAL A 375 -3.01 -21.02 -9.82
C VAL A 375 -3.40 -19.55 -9.65
N LEU A 376 -4.47 -19.26 -8.90
CA LEU A 376 -4.90 -17.90 -8.61
C LEU A 376 -3.95 -17.20 -7.63
N ASP A 377 -3.50 -17.90 -6.59
CA ASP A 377 -2.54 -17.40 -5.61
C ASP A 377 -1.17 -17.14 -6.25
N ALA A 378 -0.67 -18.04 -7.12
CA ALA A 378 0.57 -17.79 -7.86
C ALA A 378 0.52 -16.51 -8.70
N VAL A 379 -0.65 -16.18 -9.27
CA VAL A 379 -0.88 -14.90 -9.95
C VAL A 379 -0.95 -13.76 -8.94
N GLY A 380 -1.62 -13.97 -7.80
CA GLY A 380 -1.64 -13.07 -6.64
C GLY A 380 -0.24 -12.68 -6.15
N ASN A 381 0.69 -13.62 -6.03
CA ASN A 381 2.07 -13.34 -5.61
C ASN A 381 2.80 -12.41 -6.59
N THR A 382 2.52 -12.55 -7.88
CA THR A 382 3.07 -11.65 -8.92
C THR A 382 2.44 -10.25 -8.84
N THR A 383 1.14 -10.16 -8.56
CA THR A 383 0.44 -8.87 -8.44
C THR A 383 0.79 -8.14 -7.14
N LYS A 384 0.92 -8.86 -6.01
CA LYS A 384 1.48 -8.35 -4.73
C LYS A 384 2.85 -7.69 -4.97
N ALA A 385 3.74 -8.35 -5.71
CA ALA A 385 5.05 -7.78 -6.05
C ALA A 385 4.94 -6.55 -6.97
N THR A 386 4.02 -6.59 -7.94
CA THR A 386 3.78 -5.49 -8.87
C THR A 386 3.40 -4.21 -8.13
N THR A 387 2.49 -4.31 -7.16
CA THR A 387 2.06 -3.16 -6.36
C THR A 387 3.17 -2.63 -5.45
N LYS A 388 3.99 -3.51 -4.86
CA LYS A 388 5.19 -3.08 -4.11
C LYS A 388 6.16 -2.28 -4.99
N GLY A 389 6.46 -2.77 -6.19
CA GLY A 389 7.32 -2.06 -7.15
C GLY A 389 6.73 -0.71 -7.56
N PHE A 390 5.42 -0.68 -7.79
CA PHE A 390 4.68 0.54 -8.13
C PHE A 390 4.69 1.57 -6.99
N ALA A 391 4.43 1.15 -5.76
CA ALA A 391 4.46 1.99 -4.55
C ALA A 391 5.86 2.60 -4.31
N ILE A 392 6.92 1.80 -4.51
CA ILE A 392 8.31 2.30 -4.41
C ILE A 392 8.58 3.37 -5.48
N GLY A 393 8.15 3.13 -6.71
CA GLY A 393 8.32 4.09 -7.79
C GLY A 393 7.58 5.41 -7.54
N SER A 394 6.33 5.33 -7.08
CA SER A 394 5.57 6.53 -6.70
C SER A 394 6.15 7.24 -5.48
N ALA A 395 6.62 6.50 -4.47
CA ALA A 395 7.23 7.07 -3.27
C ALA A 395 8.56 7.78 -3.60
N ALA A 396 9.39 7.22 -4.49
CA ALA A 396 10.61 7.86 -4.95
C ALA A 396 10.32 9.19 -5.66
N LEU A 397 9.31 9.20 -6.54
CA LEU A 397 8.86 10.42 -7.22
C LEU A 397 8.27 11.43 -6.23
N ALA A 398 7.36 11.02 -5.35
CA ALA A 398 6.76 11.88 -4.34
C ALA A 398 7.82 12.47 -3.39
N SER A 399 8.80 11.68 -2.97
CA SER A 399 9.93 12.14 -2.14
C SER A 399 10.74 13.23 -2.85
N PHE A 400 10.97 13.09 -4.17
CA PHE A 400 11.63 14.13 -4.96
C PHE A 400 10.81 15.44 -4.99
N LEU A 401 9.48 15.34 -5.14
CA LEU A 401 8.59 16.51 -5.13
C LEU A 401 8.53 17.18 -3.75
N LEU A 402 8.38 16.40 -2.68
CA LEU A 402 8.39 16.88 -1.30
C LEU A 402 9.72 17.53 -0.94
N PHE A 403 10.83 16.99 -1.44
CA PHE A 403 12.14 17.60 -1.24
C PHE A 403 12.24 18.98 -1.91
N SER A 404 11.67 19.13 -3.11
CA SER A 404 11.58 20.45 -3.75
C SER A 404 10.71 21.42 -2.96
N ALA A 405 9.56 20.97 -2.46
CA ALA A 405 8.68 21.79 -1.61
C ALA A 405 9.38 22.19 -0.30
N TYR A 406 10.12 21.26 0.33
CA TYR A 406 10.94 21.53 1.50
C TYR A 406 11.99 22.62 1.25
N MET A 407 12.68 22.58 0.10
CA MET A 407 13.65 23.62 -0.24
C MET A 407 13.00 25.00 -0.39
N ASP A 408 11.84 25.05 -1.05
CA ASP A 408 11.07 26.30 -1.22
C ASP A 408 10.60 26.86 0.14
N GLU A 409 10.12 25.99 1.05
CA GLU A 409 9.71 26.38 2.40
C GLU A 409 10.89 26.90 3.24
N VAL A 410 12.00 26.16 3.27
CA VAL A 410 13.22 26.62 3.96
C VAL A 410 13.67 27.97 3.41
N SER A 411 13.59 28.17 2.10
CA SER A 411 13.93 29.45 1.47
C SER A 411 13.01 30.59 1.94
N SER A 412 11.71 30.32 2.06
CA SER A 412 10.71 31.26 2.56
C SER A 412 10.98 31.64 4.03
N PHE A 413 11.15 30.65 4.91
CA PHE A 413 11.36 30.84 6.35
C PHE A 413 12.71 31.48 6.68
N ALA A 414 13.79 31.06 6.00
CA ALA A 414 15.12 31.62 6.23
C ALA A 414 15.29 33.00 5.57
N HIS A 415 14.36 33.41 4.70
CA HIS A 415 14.48 34.59 3.85
C HIS A 415 15.77 34.60 3.00
N GLU A 416 16.30 33.42 2.71
CA GLU A 416 17.50 33.20 1.90
C GLU A 416 17.21 32.21 0.77
N SER A 417 17.82 32.40 -0.40
CA SER A 417 17.54 31.53 -1.55
C SER A 417 18.19 30.16 -1.36
N PHE A 418 17.37 29.13 -1.13
CA PHE A 418 17.82 27.74 -1.04
C PHE A 418 17.46 26.96 -2.31
N LYS A 419 18.37 26.95 -3.29
CA LYS A 419 18.15 26.39 -4.63
C LYS A 419 18.95 25.13 -4.94
N GLN A 420 19.97 24.85 -4.14
CA GLN A 420 20.89 23.75 -4.40
C GLN A 420 21.26 23.04 -3.10
N VAL A 421 21.40 21.73 -3.19
CA VAL A 421 21.94 20.89 -2.13
C VAL A 421 23.29 20.40 -2.58
N ASP A 422 24.34 20.97 -2.02
CA ASP A 422 25.72 20.64 -2.38
C ASP A 422 26.22 19.46 -1.53
N ILE A 423 26.33 18.30 -2.18
CA ILE A 423 26.82 17.05 -1.55
C ILE A 423 28.31 17.16 -1.17
N ALA A 424 29.06 18.13 -1.70
CA ALA A 424 30.44 18.36 -1.28
C ALA A 424 30.54 18.98 0.13
N ILE A 425 29.45 19.52 0.67
CA ILE A 425 29.39 20.03 2.05
C ILE A 425 29.38 18.83 3.02
N PRO A 426 30.32 18.75 3.99
CA PRO A 426 30.43 17.61 4.90
C PRO A 426 29.13 17.27 5.64
N GLU A 427 28.38 18.27 6.10
CA GLU A 427 27.11 18.09 6.81
C GLU A 427 26.04 17.43 5.93
N VAL A 428 25.96 17.82 4.66
CA VAL A 428 25.03 17.23 3.68
C VAL A 428 25.44 15.79 3.34
N PHE A 429 26.74 15.55 3.13
CA PHE A 429 27.26 14.22 2.88
C PHE A 429 27.01 13.27 4.05
N ILE A 430 27.26 13.71 5.28
CA ILE A 430 26.96 12.95 6.51
C ILE A 430 25.45 12.68 6.59
N GLY A 431 24.60 13.67 6.30
CA GLY A 431 23.15 13.49 6.24
C GLY A 431 22.75 12.37 5.26
N GLY A 432 23.33 12.36 4.06
CA GLY A 432 23.09 11.31 3.06
C GLY A 432 23.56 9.92 3.50
N LEU A 433 24.73 9.83 4.15
CA LEU A 433 25.24 8.57 4.71
C LEU A 433 24.35 8.03 5.84
N LEU A 434 23.94 8.89 6.77
CA LEU A 434 23.03 8.51 7.86
C LEU A 434 21.66 8.09 7.31
N GLY A 435 21.12 8.82 6.33
CA GLY A 435 19.88 8.46 5.65
C GLY A 435 19.96 7.07 4.99
N SER A 436 21.05 6.79 4.29
CA SER A 436 21.28 5.48 3.66
C SER A 436 21.41 4.36 4.69
N MET A 437 22.11 4.61 5.80
CA MET A 437 22.27 3.66 6.91
C MET A 437 20.92 3.31 7.55
N LEU A 438 20.01 4.29 7.72
CA LEU A 438 18.69 4.06 8.34
C LEU A 438 17.88 2.98 7.61
N ILE A 439 17.98 2.89 6.29
CA ILE A 439 17.30 1.86 5.49
C ILE A 439 17.73 0.46 5.92
N PHE A 440 19.04 0.23 6.04
CA PHE A 440 19.60 -1.06 6.46
C PHE A 440 19.29 -1.37 7.92
N LEU A 441 19.39 -0.37 8.80
CA LEU A 441 19.13 -0.54 10.22
C LEU A 441 17.65 -0.90 10.48
N PHE A 442 16.73 -0.18 9.83
CA PHE A 442 15.30 -0.47 9.90
C PHE A 442 14.98 -1.87 9.35
N SER A 443 15.54 -2.23 8.20
CA SER A 443 15.36 -3.56 7.60
C SER A 443 15.86 -4.67 8.54
N ALA A 444 17.03 -4.49 9.16
CA ALA A 444 17.58 -5.46 10.11
C ALA A 444 16.67 -5.64 11.33
N TRP A 445 16.13 -4.55 11.90
CA TRP A 445 15.20 -4.64 13.03
C TRP A 445 13.87 -5.29 12.65
N ALA A 446 13.31 -4.98 11.49
CA ALA A 446 12.09 -5.60 10.99
C ALA A 446 12.28 -7.11 10.76
N CYS A 447 13.36 -7.52 10.08
CA CYS A 447 13.68 -8.94 9.89
C CYS A 447 13.91 -9.67 11.24
N ALA A 448 14.59 -9.03 12.19
CA ALA A 448 14.83 -9.61 13.51
C ALA A 448 13.51 -9.74 14.31
N ALA A 449 12.56 -8.81 14.16
CA ALA A 449 11.25 -8.91 14.78
C ALA A 449 10.46 -10.10 14.22
N VAL A 450 10.37 -10.24 12.89
CA VAL A 450 9.73 -11.41 12.25
C VAL A 450 10.39 -12.71 12.70
N GLY A 451 11.73 -12.77 12.70
CA GLY A 451 12.46 -13.98 13.06
C GLY A 451 12.23 -14.41 14.51
N ARG A 452 12.19 -13.47 15.47
CA ARG A 452 11.87 -13.80 16.87
C ARG A 452 10.44 -14.31 17.01
N THR A 453 9.47 -13.62 16.41
CA THR A 453 8.06 -14.00 16.48
C THR A 453 7.82 -15.37 15.82
N ALA A 454 8.41 -15.62 14.65
CA ALA A 454 8.32 -16.90 13.96
C ALA A 454 8.87 -18.05 14.81
N GLN A 455 9.98 -17.84 15.53
CA GLN A 455 10.53 -18.86 16.44
C GLN A 455 9.55 -19.24 17.55
N GLU A 456 8.81 -18.30 18.11
CA GLU A 456 7.79 -18.58 19.12
C GLU A 456 6.60 -19.34 18.52
N VAL A 457 6.13 -18.95 17.32
CA VAL A 457 5.10 -19.71 16.60
C VAL A 457 5.56 -21.15 16.37
N VAL A 458 6.78 -21.36 15.85
CA VAL A 458 7.36 -22.70 15.63
C VAL A 458 7.38 -23.53 16.93
N LYS A 459 7.82 -22.96 18.05
CA LYS A 459 7.84 -23.66 19.34
C LYS A 459 6.43 -24.06 19.77
N GLU A 460 5.45 -23.19 19.59
CA GLU A 460 4.07 -23.46 19.97
C GLU A 460 3.43 -24.54 19.08
N VAL A 461 3.62 -24.48 17.76
CA VAL A 461 3.14 -25.54 16.85
C VAL A 461 3.74 -26.89 17.23
N ARG A 462 5.06 -26.96 17.44
CA ARG A 462 5.74 -28.18 17.88
C ARG A 462 5.20 -28.70 19.21
N ARG A 463 5.02 -27.81 20.20
CA ARG A 463 4.51 -28.16 21.53
C ARG A 463 3.12 -28.80 21.41
N GLN A 464 2.24 -28.25 20.58
CA GLN A 464 0.91 -28.83 20.38
C GLN A 464 0.94 -30.19 19.69
N PHE A 465 1.77 -30.38 18.66
CA PHE A 465 1.91 -31.69 18.03
C PHE A 465 2.46 -32.75 18.99
N ILE A 466 3.39 -32.39 19.87
CA ILE A 466 3.97 -33.30 20.87
C ILE A 466 2.97 -33.62 21.99
N GLU A 467 2.35 -32.61 22.59
CA GLU A 467 1.46 -32.79 23.74
C GLU A 467 0.09 -33.36 23.36
N ARG A 468 -0.32 -33.24 22.09
CA ARG A 468 -1.63 -33.66 21.60
C ARG A 468 -1.49 -34.51 20.33
N PRO A 469 -0.97 -35.75 20.44
CA PRO A 469 -0.75 -36.61 19.28
C PRO A 469 -2.03 -36.90 18.48
N GLY A 470 -3.21 -36.86 19.12
CA GLY A 470 -4.49 -37.04 18.44
C GLY A 470 -4.83 -35.99 17.37
N ILE A 471 -4.12 -34.85 17.33
CA ILE A 471 -4.25 -33.85 16.24
C ILE A 471 -3.82 -34.45 14.90
N MET A 472 -2.74 -35.23 14.87
CA MET A 472 -2.21 -35.79 13.63
C MET A 472 -3.15 -36.81 12.98
N ASP A 473 -3.97 -37.46 13.81
CA ASP A 473 -4.96 -38.47 13.41
C ASP A 473 -6.37 -37.90 13.21
N TYR A 474 -6.56 -36.58 13.20
CA TYR A 474 -7.86 -35.88 13.14
C TYR A 474 -8.83 -36.24 14.29
N GLN A 475 -8.34 -36.81 15.39
CA GLN A 475 -9.12 -37.25 16.55
C GLN A 475 -9.17 -36.19 17.66
N GLY A 476 -8.22 -35.26 17.67
CA GLY A 476 -8.12 -34.15 18.61
C GLY A 476 -8.42 -32.82 17.94
N GLU A 477 -9.26 -31.99 18.57
CA GLU A 477 -9.46 -30.60 18.13
C GLU A 477 -8.22 -29.74 18.43
N THR A 478 -7.78 -28.97 17.44
CA THR A 478 -6.87 -27.84 17.60
C THR A 478 -7.58 -26.76 18.44
N ARG A 479 -7.50 -26.83 19.78
CA ARG A 479 -8.19 -25.86 20.69
C ARG A 479 -7.64 -24.41 20.65
N VAL A 480 -6.85 -24.04 19.64
CA VAL A 480 -5.87 -22.94 19.76
C VAL A 480 -5.83 -22.05 18.51
N TRP A 481 -6.98 -21.79 17.89
CA TRP A 481 -7.06 -20.63 16.98
C TRP A 481 -6.80 -19.33 17.74
N SER A 482 -7.19 -19.29 19.02
CA SER A 482 -7.01 -18.13 19.89
C SER A 482 -5.54 -17.93 20.30
N LEU A 483 -4.78 -18.96 20.70
CA LEU A 483 -3.43 -18.75 21.28
C LEU A 483 -2.35 -18.38 20.24
N CYS A 484 -2.47 -18.78 18.97
CA CYS A 484 -1.57 -18.27 17.92
C CYS A 484 -1.89 -16.81 17.58
N CYS A 485 -3.17 -16.45 17.48
CA CYS A 485 -3.59 -15.05 17.37
C CYS A 485 -3.20 -14.22 18.62
N TYR A 486 -3.34 -14.81 19.82
CA TYR A 486 -2.91 -14.20 21.07
C TYR A 486 -1.39 -14.20 21.21
N CYS A 487 -0.60 -15.11 20.63
CA CYS A 487 0.86 -14.93 20.61
C CYS A 487 1.24 -13.68 19.81
N GLY A 488 0.57 -13.41 18.68
CA GLY A 488 0.74 -12.13 17.98
C GLY A 488 0.40 -10.89 18.82
N ILE A 489 -0.50 -11.01 19.81
CA ILE A 489 -0.95 -9.93 20.70
C ILE A 489 -0.13 -9.87 22.01
N CYS A 490 0.14 -11.01 22.65
CA CYS A 490 0.86 -11.19 23.90
C CYS A 490 2.38 -11.05 23.72
N ILE A 491 2.94 -11.17 22.51
CA ILE A 491 4.35 -10.82 22.27
C ILE A 491 4.59 -9.30 22.48
N PHE A 492 3.55 -8.46 22.51
CA PHE A 492 3.64 -7.08 22.98
C PHE A 492 3.63 -6.94 24.52
N GLU A 493 3.12 -7.92 25.25
CA GLU A 493 3.19 -8.00 26.71
C GLU A 493 4.27 -9.01 27.10
N GLY A 494 5.52 -8.55 27.10
CA GLY A 494 6.64 -9.34 27.61
C GLY A 494 6.49 -9.62 29.10
N ASP A 495 5.83 -10.72 29.48
CA ASP A 495 6.07 -11.39 30.75
C ASP A 495 5.51 -12.82 30.79
N ASP A 496 6.41 -13.77 31.06
CA ASP A 496 6.22 -15.24 31.08
C ASP A 496 5.31 -15.77 32.22
N LYS A 497 4.40 -14.96 32.79
CA LYS A 497 3.73 -15.32 34.07
C LYS A 497 2.23 -15.13 34.18
N THR A 498 1.50 -14.79 33.14
CA THR A 498 0.04 -14.68 33.20
C THR A 498 -0.64 -15.87 32.50
N GLY A 499 -1.21 -16.77 33.30
CA GLY A 499 -2.00 -17.90 32.82
C GLY A 499 -3.16 -17.45 31.93
N CYS A 500 -3.35 -18.17 30.82
CA CYS A 500 -4.37 -17.89 29.81
C CYS A 500 -5.79 -17.90 30.41
N PHE A 501 -6.43 -16.74 30.47
CA PHE A 501 -7.88 -16.65 30.67
C PHE A 501 -8.56 -16.41 29.31
N GLY A 502 -9.35 -17.41 28.88
CA GLY A 502 -10.11 -17.35 27.64
C GLY A 502 -11.27 -16.37 27.73
N TYR A 503 -11.32 -15.40 26.82
CA TYR A 503 -12.53 -14.64 26.52
C TYR A 503 -13.25 -15.27 25.32
N SER A 504 -14.46 -15.77 25.56
CA SER A 504 -15.37 -16.27 24.53
C SER A 504 -16.07 -15.09 23.83
N ILE A 505 -15.86 -14.92 22.53
CA ILE A 505 -16.52 -13.91 21.67
C ILE A 505 -17.97 -14.35 21.36
N THR A 506 -18.79 -14.56 22.38
CA THR A 506 -20.22 -14.94 22.20
C THR A 506 -21.21 -14.06 22.94
N ASN A 507 -20.77 -13.08 23.74
CA ASN A 507 -21.68 -12.24 24.55
C ASN A 507 -21.45 -10.73 24.40
N CYS A 508 -21.43 -10.20 23.18
CA CYS A 508 -21.58 -8.76 22.95
C CYS A 508 -23.06 -8.43 22.69
N ARG A 509 -23.74 -7.79 23.65
CA ARG A 509 -25.04 -7.13 23.44
C ARG A 509 -24.90 -5.62 23.66
N TRP A 510 -25.42 -4.84 22.72
CA TRP A 510 -25.58 -3.40 22.86
C TRP A 510 -26.67 -3.09 23.89
N TYR A 511 -26.37 -2.27 24.89
CA TYR A 511 -27.37 -1.72 25.80
C TYR A 511 -27.42 -0.20 25.68
N SER A 512 -28.62 0.34 25.44
CA SER A 512 -28.90 1.77 25.52
C SER A 512 -29.44 2.10 26.92
N ILE A 513 -28.85 3.07 27.60
CA ILE A 513 -29.46 3.72 28.78
C ILE A 513 -29.63 5.21 28.44
N PRO A 514 -30.80 5.82 28.68
CA PRO A 514 -31.09 7.17 28.23
C PRO A 514 -30.50 8.22 29.17
N ASN A 515 -29.98 9.28 28.54
CA ASN A 515 -29.36 10.51 29.09
C ASN A 515 -27.83 10.42 29.24
N PHE A 516 -27.16 11.30 28.48
CA PHE A 516 -25.72 11.38 28.13
C PHE A 516 -25.33 10.59 26.86
N GLY A 517 -25.19 11.33 25.76
CA GLY A 517 -24.76 10.83 24.45
C GLY A 517 -23.25 10.65 24.37
N THR A 518 -22.74 9.55 24.93
CA THR A 518 -21.37 9.08 24.70
C THR A 518 -21.33 7.55 24.78
N LEU A 519 -20.94 6.90 23.69
CA LEU A 519 -20.78 5.44 23.61
C LEU A 519 -19.42 5.06 24.22
N TYR A 520 -19.43 4.30 25.32
CA TYR A 520 -18.23 3.72 25.91
C TYR A 520 -18.29 2.18 25.91
N TRP A 521 -17.14 1.57 25.63
CA TRP A 521 -16.90 0.13 25.69
C TRP A 521 -16.40 -0.22 27.10
N THR A 522 -17.21 -0.90 27.91
CA THR A 522 -16.77 -1.39 29.23
C THR A 522 -17.26 -2.82 29.49
N SER A 523 -16.37 -3.65 30.04
CA SER A 523 -16.66 -5.02 30.47
C SER A 523 -17.43 -5.03 31.81
N SER A 524 -18.39 -5.96 31.91
CA SER A 524 -19.26 -6.23 33.09
C SER A 524 -18.55 -6.17 34.46
N PRO A 525 -19.13 -5.54 35.50
CA PRO A 525 -18.58 -5.50 36.85
C PRO A 525 -19.05 -6.71 37.68
N ARG A 526 -18.28 -7.79 37.70
CA ARG A 526 -18.32 -8.81 38.77
C ARG A 526 -16.96 -9.50 38.94
N SER A 527 -16.07 -8.86 39.70
CA SER A 527 -15.03 -9.55 40.48
C SER A 527 -14.28 -8.55 41.38
N GLU A 528 -14.97 -8.01 42.39
CA GLU A 528 -14.30 -7.44 43.57
C GLU A 528 -13.78 -8.60 44.44
N SER A 529 -12.66 -9.20 44.06
CA SER A 529 -11.89 -10.11 44.94
C SER A 529 -10.61 -10.62 44.28
N CYS A 530 -9.77 -9.75 43.71
CA CYS A 530 -8.36 -10.06 43.47
C CYS A 530 -7.59 -8.74 43.38
N GLY A 531 -6.67 -8.51 44.31
CA GLY A 531 -5.81 -7.32 44.31
C GLY A 531 -4.87 -7.33 43.11
N CYS A 532 -5.22 -6.55 42.09
CA CYS A 532 -4.34 -6.02 41.05
C CYS A 532 -4.90 -4.68 40.60
N SER A 533 -4.05 -3.66 40.60
CA SER A 533 -4.37 -2.26 40.36
C SER A 533 -4.93 -2.01 38.96
N VAL A 534 -5.93 -1.14 38.88
CA VAL A 534 -6.59 -0.64 37.67
C VAL A 534 -5.69 0.41 36.97
N ASP A 535 -4.44 0.07 36.67
CA ASP A 535 -3.44 1.02 36.16
C ASP A 535 -2.89 0.73 34.75
N VAL A 536 -3.22 -0.41 34.13
CA VAL A 536 -2.57 -0.79 32.85
C VAL A 536 -3.31 -0.25 31.61
N CYS A 537 -4.61 0.07 31.68
CA CYS A 537 -5.30 0.74 30.56
C CYS A 537 -5.05 2.26 30.46
N ASN A 538 -4.40 2.87 31.46
CA ASN A 538 -4.07 4.30 31.45
C ASN A 538 -2.61 4.59 31.04
N SER A 539 -1.81 3.57 30.71
CA SER A 539 -0.37 3.72 30.50
C SER A 539 0.04 4.04 29.05
N PHE A 540 -0.91 4.18 28.12
CA PHE A 540 -0.62 4.70 26.76
C PHE A 540 -0.70 6.24 26.65
N TRP A 541 -0.96 6.94 27.76
CA TRP A 541 -1.00 8.40 27.83
C TRP A 541 -0.34 8.90 29.13
N TYR A 542 0.98 8.75 29.28
CA TYR A 542 1.73 9.55 30.27
C TYR A 542 3.14 9.89 29.76
N PHE A 543 3.25 11.09 29.20
CA PHE A 543 4.51 11.84 29.15
C PHE A 543 4.87 12.25 30.58
N ASN A 544 5.91 11.67 31.16
CA ASN A 544 6.45 12.12 32.43
C ASN A 544 7.59 13.12 32.16
N GLY A 545 7.20 14.36 31.91
CA GLY A 545 8.09 15.52 31.83
C GLY A 545 7.46 16.65 32.61
N SER A 546 8.15 17.12 33.65
CA SER A 546 7.71 18.20 34.53
C SER A 546 7.26 19.43 33.73
N LEU A 547 5.97 19.74 33.82
CA LEU A 547 5.37 20.99 33.35
C LEU A 547 5.93 22.17 34.17
N SER A 548 6.78 22.99 33.56
CA SER A 548 6.80 24.43 33.87
C SER A 548 5.77 25.11 32.97
N GLU A 549 4.91 25.91 33.59
CA GLU A 549 3.78 26.63 33.01
C GLU A 549 4.15 27.40 31.72
N HIS A 550 3.42 27.10 30.64
CA HIS A 550 3.08 27.92 29.46
C HIS A 550 3.08 27.03 28.21
N SER A 551 1.89 26.56 27.79
CA SER A 551 1.46 26.29 26.40
C SER A 551 0.17 25.47 26.43
N TRP A 552 -0.97 26.15 26.46
CA TRP A 552 -2.22 25.58 25.94
C TRP A 552 -2.21 25.68 24.40
N TRP A 553 -3.03 24.86 23.74
CA TRP A 553 -3.24 24.70 22.29
C TRP A 553 -2.55 23.47 21.67
N CYS A 554 -3.25 22.34 21.70
CA CYS A 554 -3.37 21.38 20.58
C CYS A 554 -4.42 20.33 20.95
N LEU A 555 -5.66 20.55 20.51
CA LEU A 555 -6.65 19.49 20.29
C LEU A 555 -7.12 19.70 18.85
N GLY A 556 -6.76 18.75 17.99
CA GLY A 556 -7.23 18.58 16.61
C GLY A 556 -7.65 17.14 16.44
#